data_AF-A0A851F8E9-F1
#
_entry.id   AF-A0A851F8E9-F1
#
_cell.length_a   1.000
_cell.length_b   1.000
_cell.length_c   1.000
_cell.angle_alpha   90.00
_cell.angle_beta   90.00
_cell.angle_gamma   90.00
#
_symmetry.space_group_name_H-M   'P 1'
#
loop_
_entity.id
_entity.type
_entity.pdbx_description
1 polymer ?
#
loop_
_entity_poly.entity_id
_entity_poly.type
_entity_poly.pdbx_seq_one_letter_code
_entity_poly.pdbx_strand_id
1 'polypeptide(L)'
;SKTGDSGVWGLKKNFALLELLERLQNGPAGQCGTTEEAIGLSGESIIRCDEDEAHVASVYCTVCATHLCADCSQLTHSTKTLAKHRRVPLADKPHEKTMCSQHQVHAIEFVCLEEGCQATPLMCCVCKEYGKHQGHKHSVLEPEANQIRASILDMAHCIRTFTEEISDYSRKLVGIVQHIEGGEQIVEDGVGMAHTEHVPGTAENARSCVRTYFSDLHETLCRQEEMALSVVDAHVREKLIWLRQQQEDMTILLSQVSTACLHCEKTLQQDDCRVVLAKQEITRLLETLQKQQQQFTELADHVQLDASIPVTFTKDNRVHIGPKMEIRVVTLGLDGAGKTTILFKLKQDEFMQPIPTIGFNVETVEYKNLKFTIWDVGGKHKLRPLWKHYYLNTQ
;
A
#
# COMPACT_ATOMS: atom_id res chain seq x y z
N SER A 1 81.75 -19.60 43.69
CA SER A 1 82.58 -18.54 43.08
C SER A 1 83.33 -19.11 41.88
N LYS A 2 82.72 -19.04 40.70
CA LYS A 2 83.38 -19.26 39.40
C LYS A 2 82.80 -18.26 38.42
N THR A 3 83.69 -17.48 37.84
CA THR A 3 83.48 -16.53 36.75
C THR A 3 82.85 -17.23 35.54
N GLY A 4 81.80 -16.63 34.98
CA GLY A 4 81.20 -16.98 33.70
C GLY A 4 81.15 -15.73 32.83
N ASP A 5 81.80 -15.83 31.67
CA ASP A 5 81.86 -14.84 30.60
C ASP A 5 80.46 -14.45 30.11
N SER A 6 80.03 -13.24 30.48
CA SER A 6 79.13 -12.42 29.66
C SER A 6 79.30 -10.97 30.08
N GLY A 7 80.50 -10.45 29.84
CA GLY A 7 80.79 -9.03 30.00
C GLY A 7 80.10 -8.20 28.92
N VAL A 8 79.38 -7.16 29.36
CA VAL A 8 79.21 -5.86 28.66
C VAL A 8 78.45 -5.84 27.31
N TRP A 9 77.99 -6.96 26.74
CA TRP A 9 77.26 -6.97 25.45
C TRP A 9 75.74 -6.72 25.52
N GLY A 10 75.23 -6.23 26.65
CA GLY A 10 73.79 -5.94 26.86
C GLY A 10 73.43 -4.48 27.14
N LEU A 11 74.39 -3.56 27.13
CA LEU A 11 74.13 -2.15 27.46
C LEU A 11 73.99 -1.31 26.18
N LYS A 12 72.76 -0.93 25.82
CA LYS A 12 72.49 0.11 24.83
C LYS A 12 73.10 1.44 25.32
N LYS A 13 74.29 1.75 24.80
CA LYS A 13 74.93 3.08 24.71
C LYS A 13 75.31 3.78 26.04
N ASN A 14 76.59 3.64 26.42
CA ASN A 14 77.35 4.52 27.33
C ASN A 14 77.64 5.91 26.71
N PHE A 15 76.61 6.61 26.25
CA PHE A 15 76.70 8.02 25.83
C PHE A 15 75.85 8.95 26.71
N ALA A 16 74.81 8.40 27.36
CA ALA A 16 74.00 9.13 28.35
C ALA A 16 74.78 9.58 29.59
N LEU A 17 75.86 8.89 29.97
CA LEU A 17 76.71 9.25 31.12
C LEU A 17 77.54 10.52 30.90
N LEU A 18 77.88 10.85 29.65
CA LEU A 18 78.58 12.09 29.32
C LEU A 18 77.62 13.29 29.35
N GLU A 19 76.37 13.09 28.92
CA GLU A 19 75.32 14.11 28.94
C GLU A 19 74.76 14.36 30.35
N LEU A 20 74.71 13.33 31.21
CA LEU A 20 74.34 13.45 32.64
C LEU A 20 75.36 14.26 33.46
N LEU A 21 76.66 14.17 33.13
CA LEU A 21 77.70 14.98 33.77
C LEU A 21 77.63 16.46 33.36
N GLU A 22 77.14 16.75 32.16
CA GLU A 22 76.99 18.12 31.63
C GLU A 22 75.67 18.78 32.12
N ARG A 23 74.60 17.98 32.27
CA ARG A 23 73.29 18.44 32.79
C ARG A 23 73.25 18.70 34.31
N LEU A 24 74.14 18.09 35.10
CA LEU A 24 74.24 18.34 36.55
C LEU A 24 74.94 19.66 36.91
N GLN A 25 75.59 20.33 35.95
CA GLN A 25 76.24 21.63 36.18
C GLN A 25 75.34 22.83 35.90
N ASN A 26 74.23 22.69 35.17
CA ASN A 26 73.35 23.80 34.81
C ASN A 26 71.86 23.38 34.83
N GLY A 27 71.24 23.39 36.02
CA GLY A 27 69.77 23.43 36.14
C GLY A 27 69.22 24.85 35.91
N PRO A 28 67.90 25.03 35.66
CA PRO A 28 66.90 24.65 36.67
C PRO A 28 65.54 24.08 36.18
N ALA A 29 64.76 23.73 37.21
CA ALA A 29 63.44 23.08 37.33
C ALA A 29 62.24 23.67 36.56
N GLY A 30 61.24 22.82 36.28
CA GLY A 30 59.88 23.23 35.88
C GLY A 30 58.88 22.07 35.71
N GLN A 31 57.92 22.00 36.63
CA GLN A 31 56.73 21.12 36.78
C GLN A 31 55.88 20.87 35.50
N CYS A 32 55.41 19.64 35.24
CA CYS A 32 54.12 19.01 35.63
C CYS A 32 52.88 19.46 34.83
N GLY A 33 52.16 18.50 34.23
CA GLY A 33 50.81 18.69 33.69
C GLY A 33 50.33 17.53 32.81
N THR A 34 49.61 16.59 33.41
CA THR A 34 48.88 15.47 32.79
C THR A 34 47.60 15.94 32.09
N THR A 35 47.31 15.45 30.89
CA THR A 35 45.94 15.37 30.33
C THR A 35 45.76 14.10 29.52
N GLU A 36 44.87 13.24 30.00
CA GLU A 36 44.18 12.19 29.25
C GLU A 36 43.31 12.83 28.15
N GLU A 37 43.18 12.18 27.00
CA GLU A 37 41.90 11.85 26.35
C GLU A 37 42.05 11.37 24.90
N ALA A 38 40.99 10.70 24.43
CA ALA A 38 40.58 10.46 23.06
C ALA A 38 41.09 9.18 22.37
N ILE A 39 40.32 8.11 22.62
CA ILE A 39 40.19 6.93 21.77
C ILE A 39 39.61 7.37 20.42
N GLY A 40 40.46 7.43 19.40
CA GLY A 40 40.10 7.69 18.01
C GLY A 40 40.28 6.42 17.17
N LEU A 41 39.21 6.00 16.53
CA LEU A 41 39.15 4.94 15.54
C LEU A 41 39.97 5.32 14.29
N SER A 42 41.25 4.96 14.27
CA SER A 42 41.99 4.68 13.05
C SER A 42 42.92 3.51 13.34
N GLY A 43 42.75 2.40 12.61
CA GLY A 43 43.58 1.21 12.72
C GLY A 43 45.00 1.38 12.18
N GLU A 44 45.60 2.55 12.37
CA GLU A 44 47.03 2.77 12.19
C GLU A 44 47.66 2.64 13.57
N SER A 45 48.48 1.61 13.77
CA SER A 45 49.28 1.48 14.99
C SER A 45 50.14 2.73 15.16
N ILE A 46 49.74 3.64 16.05
CA ILE A 46 50.47 4.88 16.33
C ILE A 46 51.83 4.48 16.94
N ILE A 47 52.91 4.62 16.15
CA ILE A 47 54.27 4.35 16.61
C ILE A 47 54.76 5.59 17.37
N ARG A 48 55.12 5.41 18.64
CA ARG A 48 55.61 6.49 19.51
C ARG A 48 57.10 6.76 19.28
N CYS A 49 57.54 7.97 19.61
CA CYS A 49 58.94 8.37 19.57
C CYS A 49 59.73 7.73 20.73
N ASP A 50 60.92 7.21 20.43
CA ASP A 50 61.79 6.54 21.41
C ASP A 50 62.45 7.50 22.42
N GLU A 51 62.49 8.80 22.10
CA GLU A 51 63.07 9.83 22.98
C GLU A 51 62.04 10.49 23.88
N ASP A 52 60.75 10.41 23.51
CA ASP A 52 59.66 11.00 24.28
C ASP A 52 58.34 10.28 23.98
N GLU A 53 57.77 9.63 25.00
CA GLU A 53 56.53 8.87 24.87
C GLU A 53 55.29 9.72 24.52
N ALA A 54 55.37 11.05 24.69
CA ALA A 54 54.31 11.97 24.29
C ALA A 54 54.33 12.31 22.78
N HIS A 55 55.44 12.03 22.09
CA HIS A 55 55.58 12.35 20.66
C HIS A 55 55.25 11.17 19.75
N VAL A 56 54.66 11.46 18.60
CA VAL A 56 54.40 10.47 17.53
C VAL A 56 55.61 10.42 16.60
N ALA A 57 56.11 9.22 16.32
CA ALA A 57 57.23 9.04 15.42
C ALA A 57 56.81 9.29 13.97
N SER A 58 57.60 10.11 13.27
CA SER A 58 57.42 10.39 11.83
C SER A 58 58.66 10.04 11.02
N VAL A 59 59.80 9.81 11.69
CA VAL A 59 61.11 9.55 11.10
C VAL A 59 61.72 8.29 11.72
N TYR A 60 62.35 7.46 10.90
CA TYR A 60 63.11 6.30 11.34
C TYR A 60 64.60 6.47 11.00
N CYS A 61 65.47 6.31 11.99
CA CYS A 61 66.92 6.30 11.78
C CYS A 61 67.40 4.89 11.46
N THR A 62 67.82 4.65 10.22
CA THR A 62 68.27 3.31 9.76
C THR A 62 69.55 2.82 10.44
N VAL A 63 70.36 3.74 10.98
CA VAL A 63 71.63 3.41 11.65
C VAL A 63 71.43 3.20 13.15
N CYS A 64 70.57 4.00 13.78
CA CYS A 64 70.26 3.86 15.22
C CYS A 64 69.19 2.81 15.49
N ALA A 65 68.41 2.43 14.47
CA ALA A 65 67.21 1.60 14.59
C ALA A 65 66.20 2.17 15.61
N THR A 66 65.94 3.47 15.53
CA THR A 66 65.05 4.19 16.44
C THR A 66 63.96 4.96 15.69
N HIS A 67 62.78 5.01 16.31
CA HIS A 67 61.60 5.76 15.88
C HIS A 67 61.63 7.14 16.54
N LEU A 68 61.62 8.20 15.74
CA LEU A 68 61.79 9.58 16.23
C LEU A 68 60.73 10.49 15.62
N CYS A 69 60.26 11.48 16.37
CA CYS A 69 59.57 12.62 15.77
C CYS A 69 60.58 13.51 15.03
N ALA A 70 60.09 14.46 14.22
CA ALA A 70 60.95 15.35 13.43
C ALA A 70 61.94 16.14 14.32
N ASP A 71 61.49 16.61 15.48
CA ASP A 71 62.28 17.44 16.38
C ASP A 71 63.30 16.61 17.17
N CYS A 72 62.88 15.50 17.78
CA CYS A 72 63.77 14.56 18.45
C CYS A 72 64.83 14.00 17.49
N SER A 73 64.49 13.78 16.23
CA SER A 73 65.42 13.39 15.17
C SER A 73 66.52 14.43 14.94
N GLN A 74 66.18 15.71 14.92
CA GLN A 74 67.18 16.78 14.74
C GLN A 74 68.04 16.98 15.99
N LEU A 75 67.42 16.95 17.17
CA LEU A 75 68.11 17.12 18.46
C LEU A 75 69.15 16.01 18.69
N THR A 76 68.73 14.74 18.56
CA THR A 76 69.61 13.57 18.80
C THR A 76 70.68 13.39 17.72
N HIS A 77 70.44 13.87 16.49
CA HIS A 77 71.37 13.75 15.36
C HIS A 77 72.03 15.10 14.99
N SER A 78 72.13 16.03 15.96
CA SER A 78 72.77 17.35 15.78
C SER A 78 74.31 17.30 15.78
N THR A 79 74.90 16.26 16.37
CA THR A 79 76.36 16.11 16.47
C THR A 79 77.00 15.62 15.16
N LYS A 80 78.26 16.02 14.89
CA LYS A 80 78.98 15.73 13.63
C LYS A 80 79.07 14.24 13.25
N THR A 81 78.96 13.34 14.23
CA THR A 81 78.98 11.89 14.05
C THR A 81 77.59 11.34 13.71
N LEU A 82 76.55 11.76 14.42
CA LEU A 82 75.18 11.26 14.26
C LEU A 82 74.44 11.94 13.10
N ALA A 83 74.81 13.16 12.73
CA ALA A 83 74.22 13.87 11.58
C ALA A 83 74.39 13.11 10.24
N LYS A 84 75.39 12.22 10.15
CA LYS A 84 75.64 11.37 8.98
C LYS A 84 74.72 10.14 8.90
N HIS A 85 73.93 9.87 9.93
CA HIS A 85 73.01 8.72 9.91
C HIS A 85 71.86 8.96 8.94
N ARG A 86 71.57 7.94 8.12
CA ARG A 86 70.47 7.98 7.17
C ARG A 86 69.13 7.84 7.89
N ARG A 87 68.29 8.85 7.73
CA ARG A 87 66.95 8.97 8.30
C ARG A 87 65.93 9.00 7.18
N VAL A 88 64.90 8.18 7.30
CA VAL A 88 63.82 8.05 6.30
C VAL A 88 62.48 8.34 6.96
N PRO A 89 61.47 8.85 6.24
CA PRO A 89 60.10 8.88 6.73
C PRO A 89 59.67 7.49 7.22
N LEU A 90 58.82 7.43 8.24
CA LEU A 90 58.41 6.16 8.82
C LEU A 90 57.68 5.25 7.81
N ALA A 91 56.96 5.84 6.87
CA ALA A 91 56.34 5.15 5.73
C ALA A 91 57.36 4.44 4.82
N ASP A 92 58.60 4.95 4.79
CA ASP A 92 59.72 4.43 4.00
C ASP A 92 60.68 3.57 4.84
N LYS A 93 60.29 3.18 6.07
CA LYS A 93 61.08 2.28 6.91
C LYS A 93 61.37 0.99 6.09
N PRO A 94 62.64 0.62 5.88
CA PRO A 94 62.96 -0.63 5.19
C PRO A 94 62.34 -1.79 5.95
N HIS A 95 61.57 -2.62 5.24
CA HIS A 95 60.83 -3.73 5.83
C HIS A 95 61.83 -4.71 6.44
N GLU A 96 61.77 -4.94 7.74
CA GLU A 96 62.57 -5.99 8.38
C GLU A 96 62.16 -7.34 7.78
N LYS A 97 63.13 -8.03 7.18
CA LYS A 97 62.88 -9.33 6.58
C LYS A 97 62.45 -10.30 7.68
N THR A 98 61.23 -10.84 7.55
CA THR A 98 60.73 -11.84 8.49
C THR A 98 61.53 -13.12 8.33
N MET A 99 62.01 -13.68 9.44
CA MET A 99 62.82 -14.90 9.44
C MET A 99 61.92 -16.14 9.37
N CYS A 100 62.41 -17.17 8.69
CA CYS A 100 61.68 -18.42 8.55
C CYS A 100 61.57 -19.14 9.90
N SER A 101 60.36 -19.57 10.25
CA SER A 101 60.08 -20.29 11.50
C SER A 101 60.82 -21.63 11.62
N GLN A 102 61.15 -22.27 10.49
CA GLN A 102 61.91 -23.53 10.45
C GLN A 102 63.42 -23.30 10.24
N HIS A 103 63.81 -22.16 9.66
CA HIS A 103 65.20 -21.83 9.34
C HIS A 103 65.51 -20.41 9.82
N GLN A 104 65.75 -20.26 11.12
CA GLN A 104 65.80 -18.96 11.82
C GLN A 104 66.87 -17.98 11.30
N VAL A 105 67.85 -18.46 10.54
CA VAL A 105 68.94 -17.66 9.94
C VAL A 105 68.61 -17.22 8.50
N HIS A 106 67.53 -17.75 7.91
CA HIS A 106 67.11 -17.44 6.54
C HIS A 106 65.82 -16.62 6.52
N ALA A 107 65.86 -15.49 5.82
CA ALA A 107 64.70 -14.65 5.58
C ALA A 107 63.69 -15.32 4.63
N ILE A 108 62.41 -15.00 4.82
CA ILE A 108 61.33 -15.36 3.90
C ILE A 108 61.43 -14.43 2.69
N GLU A 109 61.52 -15.02 1.50
CA GLU A 109 61.68 -14.29 0.24
C GLU A 109 60.72 -14.77 -0.85
N PHE A 110 60.11 -15.94 -0.66
CA PHE A 110 59.27 -16.61 -1.64
C PHE A 110 57.90 -16.99 -1.05
N VAL A 111 56.92 -17.14 -1.93
CA VAL A 111 55.59 -17.68 -1.63
C VAL A 111 55.33 -18.88 -2.53
N CYS A 112 54.93 -19.98 -1.93
CA CYS A 112 54.52 -21.21 -2.60
C CYS A 112 53.08 -21.05 -3.11
N LEU A 113 52.85 -21.39 -4.37
CA LEU A 113 51.56 -21.24 -5.06
C LEU A 113 50.78 -22.57 -5.20
N GLU A 114 51.35 -23.68 -4.73
CA GLU A 114 50.69 -24.99 -4.74
C GLU A 114 49.54 -25.09 -3.73
N GLU A 115 48.42 -25.70 -4.12
CA GLU A 115 47.22 -25.82 -3.28
C GLU A 115 47.48 -26.59 -1.97
N GLY A 116 48.37 -27.58 -1.99
CA GLY A 116 48.78 -28.34 -0.81
C GLY A 116 49.57 -27.54 0.24
N CYS A 117 49.98 -26.31 -0.06
CA CYS A 117 50.81 -25.48 0.81
C CYS A 117 50.13 -24.19 1.28
N GLN A 118 48.83 -23.98 1.00
CA GLN A 118 48.11 -22.75 1.37
C GLN A 118 48.13 -22.42 2.87
N ALA A 119 48.22 -23.44 3.74
CA ALA A 119 48.33 -23.25 5.18
C ALA A 119 49.70 -22.70 5.63
N THR A 120 50.76 -22.97 4.87
CA THR A 120 52.13 -22.48 5.14
C THR A 120 52.82 -22.10 3.83
N PRO A 121 52.41 -21.01 3.17
CA PRO A 121 52.88 -20.68 1.83
C PRO A 121 54.21 -19.94 1.84
N LEU A 122 54.64 -19.40 2.98
CA LEU A 122 55.85 -18.59 3.11
C LEU A 122 57.12 -19.44 3.15
N MET A 123 58.10 -19.13 2.30
CA MET A 123 59.31 -19.93 2.14
C MET A 123 60.58 -19.06 2.07
N CYS A 124 61.64 -19.54 2.74
CA CYS A 124 63.01 -19.05 2.58
C CYS A 124 63.76 -19.87 1.52
N CYS A 125 65.00 -19.48 1.18
CA CYS A 125 65.83 -20.21 0.21
C CYS A 125 66.03 -21.69 0.57
N VAL A 126 66.21 -22.03 1.85
CA VAL A 126 66.38 -23.44 2.28
C VAL A 126 65.08 -24.24 2.12
N CYS A 127 63.93 -23.65 2.46
CA CYS A 127 62.62 -24.28 2.25
C CYS A 127 62.35 -24.61 0.77
N LYS A 128 62.83 -23.75 -0.13
CA LYS A 128 62.72 -23.89 -1.58
C LYS A 128 63.61 -24.99 -2.13
N GLU A 129 64.88 -25.01 -1.72
CA GLU A 129 65.89 -25.85 -2.37
C GLU A 129 65.99 -27.26 -1.76
N TYR A 130 65.81 -27.37 -0.44
CA TYR A 130 66.03 -28.61 0.32
C TYR A 130 64.88 -28.98 1.27
N GLY A 131 63.88 -28.10 1.41
CA GLY A 131 62.80 -28.25 2.37
C GLY A 131 61.49 -28.76 1.75
N LYS A 132 60.39 -28.53 2.48
CA LYS A 132 59.05 -29.04 2.14
C LYS A 132 58.43 -28.47 0.86
N HIS A 133 59.05 -27.45 0.25
CA HIS A 133 58.57 -26.80 -0.97
C HIS A 133 59.47 -27.08 -2.18
N GLN A 134 60.28 -28.14 -2.11
CA GLN A 134 61.18 -28.51 -3.20
C GLN A 134 60.39 -28.89 -4.46
N GLY A 135 60.67 -28.22 -5.56
CA GLY A 135 60.01 -28.45 -6.85
C GLY A 135 58.60 -27.84 -6.97
N HIS A 136 58.12 -27.11 -5.96
CA HIS A 136 56.81 -26.45 -6.02
C HIS A 136 56.83 -25.15 -6.83
N LYS A 137 55.69 -24.82 -7.47
CA LYS A 137 55.51 -23.52 -8.11
C LYS A 137 55.54 -22.41 -7.06
N HIS A 138 56.32 -21.36 -7.32
CA HIS A 138 56.53 -20.26 -6.38
C HIS A 138 56.76 -18.94 -7.09
N SER A 139 56.58 -17.85 -6.35
CA SER A 139 56.88 -16.48 -6.77
C SER A 139 57.60 -15.73 -5.65
N VAL A 140 58.10 -14.53 -5.96
CA VAL A 140 58.78 -13.68 -4.98
C VAL A 140 57.72 -13.03 -4.08
N LEU A 141 57.99 -12.94 -2.78
CA LEU A 141 57.04 -12.46 -1.77
C LEU A 141 56.57 -11.02 -2.04
N GLU A 142 57.49 -10.12 -2.40
CA GLU A 142 57.21 -8.70 -2.58
C GLU A 142 56.18 -8.40 -3.68
N PRO A 143 56.31 -8.90 -4.93
CA PRO A 143 55.31 -8.67 -5.97
C PRO A 143 53.95 -9.31 -5.66
N GLU A 144 53.91 -10.51 -5.05
CA GLU A 144 52.64 -11.13 -4.64
C GLU A 144 51.95 -10.35 -3.54
N ALA A 145 52.69 -9.91 -2.52
CA ALA A 145 52.14 -9.10 -1.43
C ALA A 145 51.60 -7.77 -1.98
N ASN A 146 52.27 -7.15 -2.94
CA ASN A 146 51.80 -5.94 -3.59
C ASN A 146 50.53 -6.18 -4.43
N GLN A 147 50.45 -7.31 -5.14
CA GLN A 147 49.25 -7.70 -5.89
C GLN A 147 48.04 -7.94 -4.96
N ILE A 148 48.25 -8.63 -3.83
CA ILE A 148 47.21 -8.88 -2.82
C ILE A 148 46.78 -7.55 -2.19
N ARG A 149 47.71 -6.66 -1.84
CA ARG A 149 47.38 -5.33 -1.31
C ARG A 149 46.53 -4.51 -2.29
N ALA A 150 46.89 -4.51 -3.57
CA ALA A 150 46.11 -3.83 -4.60
C ALA A 150 44.68 -4.39 -4.66
N SER A 151 44.52 -5.72 -4.69
CA SER A 151 43.20 -6.36 -4.68
C SER A 151 42.39 -6.03 -3.42
N ILE A 152 43.01 -5.97 -2.24
CA ILE A 152 42.34 -5.57 -0.99
C ILE A 152 41.90 -4.10 -1.05
N LEU A 153 42.72 -3.21 -1.61
CA LEU A 153 42.36 -1.80 -1.79
C LEU A 153 41.17 -1.65 -2.74
N ASP A 154 41.15 -2.39 -3.84
CA ASP A 154 40.03 -2.41 -4.80
C ASP A 154 38.75 -2.92 -4.13
N MET A 155 38.82 -4.04 -3.39
CA MET A 155 37.68 -4.57 -2.64
C MET A 155 37.18 -3.57 -1.59
N ALA A 156 38.08 -2.92 -0.86
CA ALA A 156 37.71 -1.92 0.13
C ALA A 156 37.02 -0.71 -0.53
N HIS A 157 37.44 -0.33 -1.74
CA HIS A 157 36.75 0.70 -2.51
C HIS A 157 35.33 0.26 -2.91
N CYS A 158 35.17 -0.96 -3.46
CA CYS A 158 33.86 -1.50 -3.81
C CYS A 158 32.91 -1.57 -2.60
N ILE A 159 33.40 -1.97 -1.43
CA ILE A 159 32.60 -2.04 -0.19
C ILE A 159 32.12 -0.64 0.23
N ARG A 160 32.99 0.38 0.14
CA ARG A 160 32.61 1.76 0.46
C ARG A 160 31.51 2.27 -0.46
N THR A 161 31.67 2.10 -1.78
CA THR A 161 30.67 2.50 -2.77
C THR A 161 29.33 1.79 -2.53
N PHE A 162 29.37 0.48 -2.29
CA PHE A 162 28.15 -0.28 -1.99
C PHE A 162 27.47 0.19 -0.69
N THR A 163 28.25 0.58 0.33
CA THR A 163 27.72 1.12 1.59
C THR A 163 27.01 2.47 1.38
N GLU A 164 27.53 3.32 0.50
CA GLU A 164 26.90 4.59 0.11
C GLU A 164 25.57 4.33 -0.61
N GLU A 165 25.54 3.40 -1.57
CA GLU A 165 24.33 3.01 -2.29
C GLU A 165 23.24 2.46 -1.37
N ILE A 166 23.60 1.59 -0.41
CA ILE A 166 22.68 1.08 0.60
C ILE A 166 22.13 2.23 1.45
N SER A 167 22.98 3.16 1.85
CA SER A 167 22.59 4.30 2.69
C SER A 167 21.63 5.23 1.95
N ASP A 168 21.86 5.47 0.66
CA ASP A 168 20.95 6.19 -0.23
C ASP A 168 19.59 5.48 -0.33
N TYR A 169 19.60 4.16 -0.52
CA TYR A 169 18.38 3.38 -0.62
C TYR A 169 17.58 3.39 0.68
N SER A 170 18.26 3.26 1.82
CA SER A 170 17.65 3.35 3.15
C SER A 170 16.97 4.71 3.37
N ARG A 171 17.64 5.82 3.02
CA ARG A 171 17.03 7.17 3.09
C ARG A 171 15.77 7.29 2.22
N LYS A 172 15.79 6.72 1.01
CA LYS A 172 14.61 6.71 0.13
C LYS A 172 13.45 5.91 0.74
N LEU A 173 13.72 4.75 1.33
CA LEU A 173 12.71 3.94 2.01
C LEU A 173 12.06 4.71 3.17
N VAL A 174 12.86 5.36 4.02
CA VAL A 174 12.35 6.20 5.11
C VAL A 174 11.46 7.33 4.57
N GLY A 175 11.88 7.99 3.50
CA GLY A 175 11.08 9.02 2.84
C GLY A 175 9.72 8.49 2.36
N ILE A 176 9.69 7.31 1.73
CA ILE A 176 8.44 6.68 1.28
C ILE A 176 7.52 6.33 2.46
N VAL A 177 8.07 5.76 3.54
CA VAL A 177 7.30 5.45 4.75
C VAL A 177 6.65 6.72 5.31
N GLN A 178 7.40 7.82 5.41
CA GLN A 178 6.86 9.11 5.87
C GLN A 178 5.77 9.67 4.94
N HIS A 179 5.86 9.48 3.61
CA HIS A 179 4.80 9.89 2.69
C HIS A 179 3.53 9.03 2.82
N ILE A 180 3.67 7.77 3.23
CA ILE A 180 2.54 6.86 3.46
C ILE A 180 1.84 7.18 4.77
N GLU A 181 2.62 7.24 5.86
CA GLU A 181 2.10 7.43 7.22
C GLU A 181 1.69 8.89 7.49
N GLY A 182 2.41 9.84 6.89
CA GLY A 182 2.33 11.25 7.26
C GLY A 182 3.38 11.61 8.31
N GLY A 183 3.18 12.73 8.99
CA GLY A 183 4.11 13.15 10.04
C GLY A 183 3.58 14.31 10.86
N GLU A 184 4.32 14.67 11.89
CA GLU A 184 4.02 15.82 12.74
C GLU A 184 4.81 17.04 12.26
N GLN A 185 4.11 18.12 11.94
CA GLN A 185 4.70 19.41 11.58
C GLN A 185 4.43 20.41 12.70
N ILE A 186 5.49 21.05 13.19
CA ILE A 186 5.36 22.13 14.16
C ILE A 186 5.00 23.39 13.39
N VAL A 187 3.79 23.91 13.64
CA VAL A 187 3.29 25.16 13.06
C VAL A 187 3.36 26.22 14.16
N GLU A 188 3.96 27.36 13.84
CA GLU A 188 3.95 28.52 14.73
C GLU A 188 2.76 29.41 14.38
N ASP A 189 1.85 29.57 15.34
CA ASP A 189 0.76 30.55 15.22
C ASP A 189 1.31 31.98 15.16
N GLY A 190 0.55 32.92 14.62
CA GLY A 190 0.92 34.35 14.52
C GLY A 190 1.20 35.07 15.85
N VAL A 191 1.09 34.36 16.99
CA VAL A 191 1.41 34.81 18.36
C VAL A 191 2.74 34.20 18.86
N GLY A 192 3.45 33.41 18.04
CA GLY A 192 4.73 32.77 18.38
C GLY A 192 4.63 31.52 19.25
N MET A 193 3.44 30.90 19.32
CA MET A 193 3.25 29.60 19.98
C MET A 193 3.36 28.49 18.94
N ALA A 194 4.29 27.57 19.18
CA ALA A 194 4.52 26.40 18.34
C ALA A 194 3.59 25.26 18.78
N HIS A 195 2.70 24.81 17.89
CA HIS A 195 1.88 23.62 18.11
C HIS A 195 2.19 22.55 17.07
N THR A 196 2.07 21.28 17.47
CA THR A 196 2.32 20.15 16.60
C THR A 196 1.03 19.76 15.86
N GLU A 197 0.98 19.98 14.55
CA GLU A 197 -0.09 19.50 13.68
C GLU A 197 0.30 18.18 13.01
N HIS A 198 -0.62 17.22 13.03
CA HIS A 198 -0.45 15.97 12.32
C HIS A 198 -0.80 16.16 10.84
N VAL A 199 0.21 16.16 9.96
CA VAL A 199 0.06 16.20 8.51
C VAL A 199 -0.31 14.80 8.01
N PRO A 200 -1.49 14.63 7.38
CA PRO A 200 -1.96 13.33 6.92
C PRO A 200 -1.11 12.82 5.74
N GLY A 201 -0.70 11.56 5.82
CA GLY A 201 -0.06 10.86 4.72
C GLY A 201 -1.05 10.37 3.66
N THR A 202 -0.50 9.73 2.62
CA THR A 202 -1.32 9.14 1.54
C THR A 202 -2.27 8.04 2.03
N ALA A 203 -1.93 7.33 3.11
CA ALA A 203 -2.81 6.31 3.70
C ALA A 203 -4.07 6.92 4.31
N GLU A 204 -3.96 8.04 5.04
CA GLU A 204 -5.14 8.70 5.62
C GLU A 204 -5.98 9.38 4.53
N ASN A 205 -5.36 9.92 3.49
CA ASN A 205 -6.08 10.43 2.32
C ASN A 205 -6.90 9.32 1.63
N ALA A 206 -6.32 8.13 1.43
CA ALA A 206 -7.05 7.00 0.86
C ALA A 206 -8.23 6.57 1.74
N ARG A 207 -8.05 6.51 3.06
CA ARG A 207 -9.13 6.24 4.01
C ARG A 207 -10.22 7.31 3.94
N SER A 208 -9.83 8.58 3.86
CA SER A 208 -10.74 9.72 3.71
C SER A 208 -11.57 9.59 2.42
N CYS A 209 -10.94 9.31 1.28
CA CYS A 209 -11.64 9.08 0.02
C CYS A 209 -12.70 7.96 0.12
N VAL A 210 -12.36 6.85 0.79
CA VAL A 210 -13.32 5.75 1.01
C VAL A 210 -14.48 6.22 1.89
N ARG A 211 -14.21 6.93 3.00
CA ARG A 211 -15.26 7.46 3.88
C ARG A 211 -16.18 8.43 3.14
N THR A 212 -15.62 9.36 2.37
CA THR A 212 -16.39 10.32 1.56
C THR A 212 -17.25 9.61 0.53
N TYR A 213 -16.70 8.66 -0.22
CA TYR A 213 -17.47 7.87 -1.19
C TYR A 213 -18.68 7.19 -0.56
N PHE A 214 -18.50 6.53 0.60
CA PHE A 214 -19.62 5.89 1.29
C PHE A 214 -20.57 6.91 1.90
N SER A 215 -20.09 8.06 2.38
CA SER A 215 -20.96 9.15 2.85
C SER A 215 -21.88 9.65 1.74
N ASP A 216 -21.33 9.93 0.56
CA ASP A 216 -22.09 10.40 -0.60
C ASP A 216 -23.10 9.33 -1.08
N LEU A 217 -22.72 8.05 -1.00
CA LEU A 217 -23.61 6.94 -1.31
C LEU A 217 -24.77 6.84 -0.31
N HIS A 218 -24.51 6.99 1.00
CA HIS A 218 -25.56 7.00 2.01
C HIS A 218 -26.50 8.18 1.83
N GLU A 219 -25.98 9.38 1.56
CA GLU A 219 -26.81 10.56 1.29
C GLU A 219 -27.69 10.34 0.05
N THR A 220 -27.12 9.75 -1.01
CA THR A 220 -27.88 9.39 -2.21
C THR A 220 -28.99 8.39 -1.90
N LEU A 221 -28.72 7.37 -1.09
CA LEU A 221 -29.71 6.38 -0.67
C LEU A 221 -30.80 7.00 0.20
N CYS A 222 -30.46 7.86 1.15
CA CYS A 222 -31.43 8.60 1.97
C CYS A 222 -32.37 9.43 1.09
N ARG A 223 -31.83 10.14 0.09
CA ARG A 223 -32.66 10.89 -0.87
C ARG A 223 -33.57 9.97 -1.69
N GLN A 224 -33.07 8.80 -2.12
CA GLN A 224 -33.89 7.80 -2.82
C GLN A 224 -35.02 7.26 -1.94
N GLU A 225 -34.76 7.04 -0.65
CA GLU A 225 -35.76 6.63 0.35
C GLU A 225 -36.85 7.70 0.54
N GLU A 226 -36.47 8.97 0.71
CA GLU A 226 -37.43 10.07 0.82
C GLU A 226 -38.31 10.19 -0.43
N MET A 227 -37.71 10.06 -1.62
CA MET A 227 -38.44 10.05 -2.88
C MET A 227 -39.41 8.85 -2.97
N ALA A 228 -38.96 7.67 -2.56
CA ALA A 228 -39.76 6.45 -2.54
C ALA A 228 -40.98 6.58 -1.61
N LEU A 229 -40.79 7.12 -0.40
CA LEU A 229 -41.86 7.40 0.55
C LEU A 229 -42.85 8.44 0.00
N SER A 230 -42.35 9.52 -0.62
CA SER A 230 -43.19 10.54 -1.25
C SER A 230 -44.11 9.97 -2.33
N VAL A 231 -43.63 9.01 -3.13
CA VAL A 231 -44.46 8.30 -4.13
C VAL A 231 -45.57 7.48 -3.47
N VAL A 232 -45.27 6.80 -2.36
CA VAL A 232 -46.28 6.06 -1.59
C VAL A 232 -47.31 7.01 -0.98
N ASP A 233 -46.87 8.08 -0.34
CA ASP A 233 -47.74 9.08 0.27
C ASP A 233 -48.66 9.75 -0.76
N ALA A 234 -48.16 10.04 -1.95
CA ALA A 234 -48.95 10.58 -3.06
C ALA A 234 -50.05 9.60 -3.46
N HIS A 235 -49.72 8.32 -3.66
CA HIS A 235 -50.70 7.30 -4.02
C HIS A 235 -51.75 7.06 -2.92
N VAL A 236 -51.31 6.98 -1.65
CA VAL A 236 -52.22 6.87 -0.50
C VAL A 236 -53.20 8.03 -0.48
N ARG A 237 -52.68 9.25 -0.65
CA ARG A 237 -53.49 10.48 -0.66
C ARG A 237 -54.52 10.45 -1.78
N GLU A 238 -54.12 10.12 -3.00
CA GLU A 238 -55.02 10.00 -4.14
C GLU A 238 -56.12 8.95 -3.89
N LYS A 239 -55.74 7.75 -3.42
CA LYS A 239 -56.68 6.67 -3.09
C LYS A 239 -57.67 7.10 -2.01
N LEU A 240 -57.20 7.78 -0.95
CA LEU A 240 -58.05 8.27 0.14
C LEU A 240 -59.01 9.39 -0.30
N ILE A 241 -58.54 10.34 -1.12
CA ILE A 241 -59.39 11.40 -1.67
C ILE A 241 -60.51 10.78 -2.51
N TRP A 242 -60.16 9.84 -3.39
CA TRP A 242 -61.13 9.14 -4.22
C TRP A 242 -62.15 8.37 -3.37
N LEU A 243 -61.70 7.59 -2.38
CA LEU A 243 -62.58 6.83 -1.49
C LEU A 243 -63.53 7.73 -0.68
N ARG A 244 -63.03 8.85 -0.16
CA ARG A 244 -63.86 9.83 0.57
C ARG A 244 -64.90 10.46 -0.35
N GLN A 245 -64.55 10.81 -1.59
CA GLN A 245 -65.50 11.32 -2.56
C GLN A 245 -66.62 10.31 -2.84
N GLN A 246 -66.26 9.03 -3.06
CA GLN A 246 -67.26 7.97 -3.25
C GLN A 246 -68.18 7.79 -2.03
N GLN A 247 -67.63 7.92 -0.82
CA GLN A 247 -68.42 7.89 0.41
C GLN A 247 -69.41 9.06 0.52
N GLU A 248 -68.99 10.27 0.15
CA GLU A 248 -69.85 11.46 0.12
C GLU A 248 -70.96 11.32 -0.93
N ASP A 249 -70.63 10.89 -2.15
CA ASP A 249 -71.59 10.66 -3.24
C ASP A 249 -72.65 9.63 -2.83
N MET A 250 -72.23 8.54 -2.15
CA MET A 250 -73.14 7.52 -1.63
C MET A 250 -74.04 8.06 -0.51
N THR A 251 -73.54 8.97 0.33
CA THR A 251 -74.33 9.63 1.38
C THR A 251 -75.41 10.53 0.77
N ILE A 252 -75.09 11.26 -0.32
CA ILE A 252 -76.05 12.08 -1.06
C ILE A 252 -77.13 11.19 -1.69
N LEU A 253 -76.74 10.08 -2.32
CA LEU A 253 -77.68 9.13 -2.92
C LEU A 253 -78.63 8.54 -1.87
N LEU A 254 -78.11 8.13 -0.71
CA LEU A 254 -78.93 7.63 0.40
C LEU A 254 -79.96 8.67 0.88
N SER A 255 -79.56 9.95 0.95
CA SER A 255 -80.48 11.05 1.29
C SER A 255 -81.58 11.25 0.24
N GLN A 256 -81.23 11.18 -1.05
CA GLN A 256 -82.19 11.25 -2.17
C GLN A 256 -83.20 10.11 -2.12
N VAL A 257 -82.72 8.88 -1.91
CA VAL A 257 -83.57 7.69 -1.75
C VAL A 257 -84.49 7.86 -0.54
N SER A 258 -83.96 8.26 0.62
CA SER A 258 -84.77 8.48 1.83
C SER A 258 -85.85 9.54 1.62
N THR A 259 -85.53 10.63 0.92
CA THR A 259 -86.48 11.71 0.61
C THR A 259 -87.57 11.23 -0.34
N ALA A 260 -87.21 10.45 -1.36
CA ALA A 260 -88.18 9.87 -2.29
C ALA A 260 -89.11 8.86 -1.60
N CYS A 261 -88.58 8.01 -0.72
CA CYS A 261 -89.37 7.09 0.10
C CYS A 261 -90.39 7.85 0.97
N LEU A 262 -89.94 8.88 1.69
CA LEU A 262 -90.82 9.70 2.52
C LEU A 262 -91.91 10.41 1.69
N HIS A 263 -91.56 10.90 0.50
CA HIS A 263 -92.53 11.52 -0.40
C HIS A 263 -93.57 10.51 -0.90
N CYS A 264 -93.16 9.28 -1.22
CA CYS A 264 -94.08 8.20 -1.60
C CYS A 264 -95.01 7.84 -0.44
N GLU A 265 -94.48 7.65 0.78
CA GLU A 265 -95.27 7.36 1.99
C GLU A 265 -96.29 8.46 2.29
N LYS A 266 -95.87 9.72 2.22
CA LYS A 266 -96.76 10.87 2.44
C LYS A 266 -97.87 10.94 1.39
N THR A 267 -97.57 10.61 0.14
CA THR A 267 -98.57 10.61 -0.94
C THR A 267 -99.58 9.49 -0.75
N LEU A 268 -99.14 8.30 -0.31
CA LEU A 268 -100.02 7.16 -0.03
C LEU A 268 -101.07 7.44 1.07
N GLN A 269 -100.84 8.43 1.93
CA GLN A 269 -101.78 8.82 2.99
C GLN A 269 -102.80 9.89 2.56
N GLN A 270 -102.74 10.40 1.32
CA GLN A 270 -103.65 11.44 0.81
C GLN A 270 -104.92 10.82 0.17
N ASP A 271 -105.92 11.66 -0.11
CA ASP A 271 -107.11 11.23 -0.85
C ASP A 271 -106.82 10.83 -2.31
N ASP A 272 -107.69 10.01 -2.88
CA ASP A 272 -107.54 9.41 -4.21
C ASP A 272 -107.25 10.45 -5.30
N CYS A 273 -107.87 11.63 -5.23
CA CYS A 273 -107.67 12.70 -6.20
C CYS A 273 -106.23 13.24 -6.17
N ARG A 274 -105.64 13.44 -4.98
CA ARG A 274 -104.25 13.94 -4.86
C ARG A 274 -103.23 12.88 -5.27
N VAL A 275 -103.47 11.61 -4.97
CA VAL A 275 -102.60 10.50 -5.39
C VAL A 275 -102.50 10.44 -6.91
N VAL A 276 -103.61 10.59 -7.61
CA VAL A 276 -103.63 10.59 -9.09
C VAL A 276 -102.85 11.79 -9.66
N LEU A 277 -102.96 12.97 -9.03
CA LEU A 277 -102.20 14.16 -9.44
C LEU A 277 -100.68 14.01 -9.22
N ALA A 278 -100.28 13.31 -8.15
CA ALA A 278 -98.86 13.09 -7.82
C ALA A 278 -98.17 12.00 -8.66
N LYS A 279 -98.93 11.16 -9.39
CA LYS A 279 -98.41 10.03 -10.17
C LYS A 279 -97.23 10.39 -11.08
N GLN A 280 -97.34 11.50 -11.83
CA GLN A 280 -96.28 11.90 -12.78
C GLN A 280 -94.98 12.31 -12.07
N GLU A 281 -95.09 12.98 -10.92
CA GLU A 281 -93.94 13.43 -10.14
C GLU A 281 -93.21 12.24 -9.50
N ILE A 282 -93.95 11.31 -8.89
CA ILE A 282 -93.40 10.08 -8.30
C ILE A 282 -92.75 9.18 -9.35
N THR A 283 -93.37 9.05 -10.53
CA THR A 283 -92.81 8.23 -11.63
C THR A 283 -91.46 8.79 -12.09
N ARG A 284 -91.34 10.12 -12.24
CA ARG A 284 -90.07 10.78 -12.57
C ARG A 284 -89.00 10.61 -11.50
N LEU A 285 -89.37 10.72 -10.22
CA LEU A 285 -88.46 10.47 -9.10
C LEU A 285 -87.92 9.03 -9.14
N LEU A 286 -88.79 8.04 -9.33
CA LEU A 286 -88.42 6.64 -9.46
C LEU A 286 -87.50 6.40 -10.67
N GLU A 287 -87.81 6.92 -11.85
CA GLU A 287 -86.97 6.79 -13.04
C GLU A 287 -85.57 7.38 -12.82
N THR A 288 -85.46 8.49 -12.08
CA THR A 288 -84.18 9.12 -11.75
C THR A 288 -83.34 8.25 -10.82
N LEU A 289 -83.95 7.70 -9.76
CA LEU A 289 -83.28 6.78 -8.85
C LEU A 289 -82.87 5.48 -9.54
N GLN A 290 -83.69 4.96 -10.45
CA GLN A 290 -83.40 3.73 -11.19
C GLN A 290 -82.19 3.89 -12.11
N LYS A 291 -82.04 5.06 -12.75
CA LYS A 291 -80.84 5.40 -13.53
C LYS A 291 -79.58 5.49 -12.67
N GLN A 292 -79.68 6.12 -11.50
CA GLN A 292 -78.57 6.21 -10.54
C GLN A 292 -78.17 4.83 -9.99
N GLN A 293 -79.14 3.94 -9.77
CA GLN A 293 -78.88 2.57 -9.33
C GLN A 293 -78.08 1.75 -10.35
N GLN A 294 -78.39 1.87 -11.65
CA GLN A 294 -77.63 1.20 -12.71
C GLN A 294 -76.18 1.67 -12.74
N GLN A 295 -75.95 2.99 -12.71
CA GLN A 295 -74.59 3.55 -12.66
C GLN A 295 -73.80 3.06 -11.45
N PHE A 296 -74.45 2.93 -10.29
CA PHE A 296 -73.80 2.42 -9.09
C PHE A 296 -73.44 0.93 -9.18
N THR A 297 -74.32 0.12 -9.78
CA THR A 297 -74.10 -1.32 -9.93
C THR A 297 -72.91 -1.61 -10.84
N GLU A 298 -72.80 -0.86 -11.95
CA GLU A 298 -71.64 -0.95 -12.86
C GLU A 298 -70.34 -0.52 -12.17
N LEU A 299 -70.40 0.48 -11.29
CA LEU A 299 -69.23 0.95 -10.55
C LEU A 299 -68.80 -0.06 -9.47
N ALA A 300 -69.75 -0.63 -8.73
CA ALA A 300 -69.50 -1.57 -7.63
C ALA A 300 -68.74 -2.83 -8.08
N ASP A 301 -68.98 -3.30 -9.31
CA ASP A 301 -68.25 -4.44 -9.89
C ASP A 301 -66.76 -4.12 -10.18
N HIS A 302 -66.39 -2.84 -10.27
CA HIS A 302 -65.04 -2.38 -10.54
C HIS A 302 -64.29 -1.83 -9.32
N VAL A 303 -64.97 -1.61 -8.19
CA VAL A 303 -64.31 -1.18 -6.94
C VAL A 303 -63.69 -2.39 -6.23
N GLN A 304 -62.38 -2.57 -6.39
CA GLN A 304 -61.63 -3.46 -5.53
C GLN A 304 -61.47 -2.81 -4.13
N LEU A 305 -62.18 -3.36 -3.14
CA LEU A 305 -62.12 -2.94 -1.73
C LEU A 305 -60.81 -3.36 -1.01
N ASP A 306 -59.78 -3.74 -1.75
CA ASP A 306 -58.51 -4.13 -1.15
C ASP A 306 -57.78 -2.90 -0.60
N ALA A 307 -57.54 -2.94 0.72
CA ALA A 307 -56.79 -1.92 1.43
C ALA A 307 -55.28 -1.99 1.15
N SER A 308 -54.79 -3.09 0.56
CA SER A 308 -53.37 -3.29 0.29
C SER A 308 -52.81 -2.24 -0.69
N ILE A 309 -51.51 -1.95 -0.51
CA ILE A 309 -50.73 -1.09 -1.39
C ILE A 309 -49.54 -1.93 -1.86
N PRO A 310 -49.64 -2.62 -3.00
CA PRO A 310 -48.56 -3.45 -3.49
C PRO A 310 -47.39 -2.58 -3.95
N VAL A 311 -46.24 -2.74 -3.30
CA VAL A 311 -45.00 -2.01 -3.58
C VAL A 311 -43.96 -2.95 -4.19
N THR A 312 -43.30 -2.49 -5.25
CA THR A 312 -42.18 -3.19 -5.89
C THR A 312 -41.01 -2.23 -6.07
N PHE A 313 -39.79 -2.77 -6.02
CA PHE A 313 -38.55 -2.01 -6.17
C PHE A 313 -37.85 -2.37 -7.47
N THR A 314 -37.32 -1.37 -8.16
CA THR A 314 -36.44 -1.58 -9.33
C THR A 314 -34.99 -1.77 -8.91
N LYS A 315 -34.14 -2.18 -9.86
CA LYS A 315 -32.69 -2.29 -9.67
C LYS A 315 -32.02 -0.94 -9.32
N ASP A 316 -32.64 0.18 -9.71
CA ASP A 316 -32.20 1.55 -9.39
C ASP A 316 -32.91 2.13 -8.14
N ASN A 317 -33.39 1.28 -7.23
CA ASN A 317 -34.07 1.65 -5.97
C ASN A 317 -35.31 2.54 -6.15
N ARG A 318 -35.96 2.53 -7.31
CA ARG A 318 -37.22 3.25 -7.52
C ARG A 318 -38.40 2.41 -7.10
N VAL A 319 -39.37 3.07 -6.47
CA VAL A 319 -40.63 2.46 -6.06
C VAL A 319 -41.65 2.50 -7.18
N HIS A 320 -42.30 1.36 -7.40
CA HIS A 320 -43.50 1.25 -8.23
C HIS A 320 -44.65 0.67 -7.42
N ILE A 321 -45.81 1.31 -7.56
CA ILE A 321 -47.04 0.94 -6.89
C ILE A 321 -47.96 0.27 -7.89
N GLY A 322 -48.36 -0.96 -7.60
CA GLY A 322 -49.22 -1.76 -8.46
C GLY A 322 -48.99 -3.26 -8.24
N PRO A 323 -50.01 -4.09 -8.53
CA PRO A 323 -49.86 -5.54 -8.40
C PRO A 323 -48.75 -6.04 -9.32
N LYS A 324 -48.06 -7.09 -8.90
CA LYS A 324 -47.08 -7.76 -9.75
C LYS A 324 -47.83 -8.46 -10.88
N MET A 325 -47.64 -7.99 -12.11
CA MET A 325 -48.28 -8.58 -13.28
C MET A 325 -47.29 -9.52 -13.95
N GLU A 326 -47.70 -10.77 -14.12
CA GLU A 326 -46.95 -11.75 -14.89
C GLU A 326 -47.44 -11.72 -16.34
N ILE A 327 -46.56 -11.36 -17.27
CA ILE A 327 -46.87 -11.25 -18.70
C ILE A 327 -46.06 -12.30 -19.44
N ARG A 328 -46.73 -13.10 -20.25
CA ARG A 328 -46.05 -14.04 -21.15
C ARG A 328 -45.88 -13.40 -22.52
N VAL A 329 -44.63 -13.27 -22.96
CA VAL A 329 -44.28 -12.72 -24.28
C VAL A 329 -43.65 -13.82 -25.12
N VAL A 330 -44.03 -13.92 -26.38
CA VAL A 330 -43.39 -14.84 -27.34
C VAL A 330 -42.70 -14.00 -28.40
N THR A 331 -41.38 -14.14 -28.53
CA THR A 331 -40.59 -13.41 -29.53
C THR A 331 -40.36 -14.28 -30.75
N LEU A 332 -40.91 -13.85 -31.89
CA LEU A 332 -40.83 -14.56 -33.16
C LEU A 332 -40.11 -13.72 -34.20
N GLY A 333 -39.49 -14.40 -35.16
CA GLY A 333 -38.75 -13.74 -36.23
C GLY A 333 -37.77 -14.68 -36.90
N LEU A 334 -37.22 -14.22 -38.02
CA LEU A 334 -36.33 -15.02 -38.88
C LEU A 334 -35.06 -15.47 -38.15
N ASP A 335 -34.40 -16.47 -38.71
CA ASP A 335 -33.10 -16.91 -38.20
C ASP A 335 -32.08 -15.78 -38.34
N GLY A 336 -31.23 -15.57 -37.32
CA GLY A 336 -30.27 -14.47 -37.30
C GLY A 336 -30.85 -13.05 -37.13
N ALA A 337 -32.15 -12.87 -36.90
CA ALA A 337 -32.78 -11.54 -36.75
C ALA A 337 -32.41 -10.77 -35.46
N GLY A 338 -31.55 -11.32 -34.60
CA GLY A 338 -31.11 -10.66 -33.35
C GLY A 338 -32.05 -10.79 -32.14
N LYS A 339 -33.08 -11.66 -32.20
CA LYS A 339 -34.07 -11.86 -31.11
C LYS A 339 -33.41 -12.14 -29.75
N THR A 340 -32.55 -13.14 -29.73
CA THR A 340 -31.81 -13.58 -28.54
C THR A 340 -30.85 -12.50 -28.03
N THR A 341 -30.24 -11.75 -28.94
CA THR A 341 -29.35 -10.63 -28.59
C THR A 341 -30.12 -9.52 -27.88
N ILE A 342 -31.30 -9.15 -28.38
CA ILE A 342 -32.17 -8.16 -27.73
C ILE A 342 -32.64 -8.66 -26.36
N LEU A 343 -33.02 -9.93 -26.25
CA LEU A 343 -33.44 -10.54 -24.98
C LEU A 343 -32.35 -10.44 -23.91
N PHE A 344 -31.11 -10.78 -24.26
CA PHE A 344 -29.99 -10.68 -23.32
C PHE A 344 -29.63 -9.24 -22.98
N LYS A 345 -29.70 -8.32 -23.95
CA LYS A 345 -29.54 -6.88 -23.70
C LYS A 345 -30.61 -6.37 -22.72
N LEU A 346 -31.85 -6.82 -22.85
CA LEU A 346 -32.92 -6.47 -21.90
C LEU A 346 -32.72 -7.08 -20.50
N LYS A 347 -32.15 -8.28 -20.41
CA LYS A 347 -31.98 -9.00 -19.13
C LYS A 347 -30.77 -8.52 -18.32
N GLN A 348 -29.61 -8.38 -18.97
CA GLN A 348 -28.31 -8.21 -18.32
C GLN A 348 -27.57 -6.93 -18.76
N ASP A 349 -28.18 -6.10 -19.61
CA ASP A 349 -27.57 -4.92 -20.24
C ASP A 349 -26.27 -5.20 -21.04
N GLU A 350 -25.96 -6.47 -21.27
CA GLU A 350 -24.77 -6.93 -22.00
C GLU A 350 -25.13 -7.51 -23.38
N PHE A 351 -24.22 -7.32 -24.33
CA PHE A 351 -24.27 -7.97 -25.63
C PHE A 351 -23.46 -9.26 -25.60
N MET A 352 -24.13 -10.41 -25.46
CA MET A 352 -23.49 -11.71 -25.61
C MET A 352 -23.35 -12.11 -27.08
N GLN A 353 -22.29 -12.85 -27.41
CA GLN A 353 -22.14 -13.42 -28.75
C GLN A 353 -23.29 -14.38 -29.06
N PRO A 354 -24.04 -14.17 -30.16
CA PRO A 354 -25.27 -14.92 -30.41
C PRO A 354 -24.97 -16.35 -30.88
N ILE A 355 -25.43 -17.33 -30.13
CA ILE A 355 -25.56 -18.72 -30.58
C ILE A 355 -26.97 -18.88 -31.17
N PRO A 356 -27.15 -19.40 -32.40
CA PRO A 356 -28.48 -19.59 -32.99
C PRO A 356 -29.38 -20.45 -32.10
N THR A 357 -30.54 -19.93 -31.68
CA THR A 357 -31.47 -20.64 -30.80
C THR A 357 -31.93 -21.96 -31.42
N ILE A 358 -31.61 -23.07 -30.75
CA ILE A 358 -32.06 -24.41 -31.12
C ILE A 358 -33.39 -24.66 -30.41
N GLY A 359 -34.49 -24.66 -31.16
CA GLY A 359 -35.82 -24.87 -30.57
C GLY A 359 -36.37 -23.58 -29.96
N PHE A 360 -36.25 -23.42 -28.63
CA PHE A 360 -36.69 -22.24 -27.90
C PHE A 360 -35.85 -21.99 -26.64
N ASN A 361 -35.81 -20.75 -26.17
CA ASN A 361 -35.26 -20.34 -24.88
C ASN A 361 -36.35 -19.62 -24.06
N VAL A 362 -36.35 -19.80 -22.74
CA VAL A 362 -37.30 -19.12 -21.85
C VAL A 362 -36.52 -18.30 -20.84
N GLU A 363 -36.74 -17.00 -20.85
CA GLU A 363 -36.08 -16.08 -19.94
C GLU A 363 -37.10 -15.24 -19.21
N THR A 364 -36.84 -15.00 -17.92
CA THR A 364 -37.63 -14.06 -17.13
C THR A 364 -36.91 -12.73 -17.02
N VAL A 365 -37.59 -11.66 -17.40
CA VAL A 365 -37.13 -10.27 -17.27
C VAL A 365 -38.08 -9.54 -16.36
N GLU A 366 -37.57 -8.97 -15.27
CA GLU A 366 -38.34 -8.13 -14.37
C GLU A 366 -38.10 -6.66 -14.70
N TYR A 367 -39.20 -5.93 -14.89
CA TYR A 367 -39.19 -4.49 -15.12
C TYR A 367 -40.37 -3.85 -14.38
N LYS A 368 -40.07 -3.04 -13.36
CA LYS A 368 -41.07 -2.44 -12.48
C LYS A 368 -41.92 -3.53 -11.79
N ASN A 369 -43.25 -3.38 -11.80
CA ASN A 369 -44.21 -4.38 -11.34
C ASN A 369 -44.51 -5.46 -12.39
N LEU A 370 -43.80 -5.49 -13.53
CA LEU A 370 -44.02 -6.46 -14.60
C LEU A 370 -42.94 -7.55 -14.58
N LYS A 371 -43.38 -8.80 -14.57
CA LYS A 371 -42.53 -9.98 -14.76
C LYS A 371 -42.82 -10.56 -16.14
N PHE A 372 -41.94 -10.30 -17.09
CA PHE A 372 -42.03 -10.84 -18.43
C PHE A 372 -41.42 -12.25 -18.45
N THR A 373 -42.20 -13.24 -18.83
CA THR A 373 -41.70 -14.56 -19.21
C THR A 373 -41.62 -14.60 -20.72
N ILE A 374 -40.42 -14.39 -21.26
CA ILE A 374 -40.17 -14.26 -22.69
C ILE A 374 -39.74 -15.61 -23.25
N TRP A 375 -40.50 -16.10 -24.23
CA TRP A 375 -40.22 -17.30 -25.00
C TRP A 375 -39.58 -16.91 -26.33
N ASP A 376 -38.25 -17.04 -26.43
CA ASP A 376 -37.49 -16.84 -27.66
C ASP A 376 -37.51 -18.10 -28.51
N VAL A 377 -38.23 -18.07 -29.62
CA VAL A 377 -38.40 -19.24 -30.49
C VAL A 377 -37.45 -19.17 -31.70
N GLY A 378 -36.82 -20.30 -32.02
CA GLY A 378 -35.90 -20.43 -33.14
C GLY A 378 -36.54 -20.04 -34.48
N GLY A 379 -35.79 -19.27 -35.28
CA GLY A 379 -36.24 -18.71 -36.55
C GLY A 379 -36.02 -19.60 -37.79
N LYS A 380 -35.34 -20.74 -37.59
CA LYS A 380 -35.01 -21.70 -38.66
C LYS A 380 -36.27 -22.18 -39.36
N HIS A 381 -36.21 -22.33 -40.68
CA HIS A 381 -37.36 -22.72 -41.50
C HIS A 381 -38.06 -24.00 -40.99
N LYS A 382 -37.29 -24.99 -40.51
CA LYS A 382 -37.80 -26.24 -39.94
C LYS A 382 -38.59 -26.07 -38.63
N LEU A 383 -38.36 -24.99 -37.89
CA LEU A 383 -38.99 -24.71 -36.60
C LEU A 383 -40.22 -23.80 -36.72
N ARG A 384 -40.38 -23.06 -37.82
CA ARG A 384 -41.53 -22.14 -38.03
C ARG A 384 -42.91 -22.81 -37.93
N PRO A 385 -43.12 -24.05 -38.43
CA PRO A 385 -44.40 -24.73 -38.25
C PRO A 385 -44.79 -24.96 -36.78
N LEU A 386 -43.82 -24.92 -35.86
CA LEU A 386 -44.04 -25.09 -34.42
C LEU A 386 -44.49 -23.79 -33.73
N TRP A 387 -44.32 -22.62 -34.37
CA TRP A 387 -44.69 -21.32 -33.77
C TRP A 387 -46.14 -21.29 -33.27
N LYS A 388 -47.05 -21.94 -34.01
CA LYS A 388 -48.48 -22.07 -33.67
C LYS A 388 -48.75 -22.64 -32.27
N HIS A 389 -47.84 -23.47 -31.74
CA HIS A 389 -48.00 -24.09 -30.43
C HIS A 389 -47.58 -23.17 -29.27
N TYR A 390 -46.85 -22.08 -29.55
CA TYR A 390 -46.37 -21.16 -28.51
C TYR A 390 -47.34 -20.00 -28.22
N TYR A 391 -48.31 -19.72 -29.10
CA TYR A 391 -49.34 -18.69 -28.88
C TYR A 391 -50.47 -19.13 -27.93
N LEU A 392 -50.63 -20.44 -27.69
CA LEU A 392 -51.62 -20.93 -26.73
C LEU A 392 -51.21 -20.44 -25.33
N ASN A 393 -52.03 -19.54 -24.78
CA ASN A 393 -51.86 -18.85 -23.50
C ASN A 393 -50.92 -17.62 -23.51
N THR A 394 -50.81 -16.90 -24.62
CA THR A 394 -50.45 -15.46 -24.60
C THR A 394 -51.74 -14.64 -24.61
N GLN A 395 -52.21 -14.18 -23.45
CA GLN A 395 -53.32 -13.23 -23.32
C GLN A 395 -52.78 -11.83 -23.08
#